data_AF-A0A2G6JSY4-F1
#
_entry.id   AF-A0A2G6JSY4-F1
#
_cell.length_a   1.000
_cell.length_b   1.000
_cell.length_c   1.000
_cell.angle_alpha   90.00
_cell.angle_beta   90.00
_cell.angle_gamma   90.00
#
_symmetry.space_group_name_H-M   'P 1'
#
loop_
_entity.id
_entity.type
_entity.pdbx_description
1 polymer ?
#
loop_
_entity_poly.entity_id
_entity_poly.type
_entity_poly.pdbx_seq_one_letter_code
_entity_poly.pdbx_strand_id
1 'polypeptide(L)'
;MVYTLLGTPTLGFDLVRIQQGRRVAEIVLTALHLTPEDLPKVAGGHPGSSRRMRWNEAVTAASSRSLNAVGALDGHPRSDRTIDLEAAKEARVRVLLQQLESSRLGDLDALDRLVRSEILDWTWHTSRQAAGESCPLAAQGFVAGLATDVLVDAIAAAYAAEVLPDGLARRLSEPFTNCGIGVRVDPLEGTPEQTAAVLGQLAALTAGQRHNLRGTVDRLRSQSAKWAPAMHDASWAIHLSGRARVAAAAQLVGTMAFADAGFTGKDGAYGVWNAVAGVIAASVVADLLPEDSAAILRAPWDAAGIAET
;
A
#
# COMPACT_ATOMS: atom_id res chain seq x y z
N MET A 1 2.94 -9.14 9.18
CA MET A 1 3.75 -8.91 7.96
C MET A 1 4.23 -7.45 7.99
N VAL A 2 5.33 -7.09 7.33
CA VAL A 2 5.91 -5.73 7.46
C VAL A 2 5.79 -5.00 6.13
N TYR A 3 5.09 -3.86 6.11
CA TYR A 3 5.22 -2.90 5.02
C TYR A 3 6.53 -2.15 5.18
N THR A 4 7.27 -2.02 4.09
CA THR A 4 8.56 -1.31 4.03
C THR A 4 8.61 -0.47 2.75
N LEU A 5 9.52 0.50 2.66
CA LEU A 5 9.72 1.30 1.45
C LEU A 5 10.08 0.42 0.25
N LEU A 6 10.96 -0.56 0.44
CA LEU A 6 11.28 -1.55 -0.60
C LEU A 6 10.10 -2.47 -0.92
N GLY A 7 9.27 -2.78 0.08
CA GLY A 7 8.07 -3.60 -0.02
C GLY A 7 6.81 -2.83 -0.41
N THR A 8 6.91 -1.59 -0.89
CA THR A 8 5.74 -0.78 -1.28
C THR A 8 4.85 -1.45 -2.34
N PRO A 9 5.35 -2.28 -3.29
CA PRO A 9 4.47 -3.09 -4.15
C PRO A 9 3.43 -3.90 -3.38
N THR A 10 3.80 -4.42 -2.20
CA THR A 10 2.90 -5.19 -1.32
C THR A 10 1.86 -4.29 -0.65
N LEU A 11 2.23 -3.07 -0.27
CA LEU A 11 1.26 -2.08 0.20
C LEU A 11 0.28 -1.73 -0.92
N GLY A 12 0.78 -1.40 -2.11
CA GLY A 12 -0.06 -1.12 -3.28
C GLY A 12 -1.02 -2.26 -3.61
N PHE A 13 -0.60 -3.52 -3.43
CA PHE A 13 -1.47 -4.69 -3.62
C PHE A 13 -2.67 -4.67 -2.67
N ASP A 14 -2.48 -4.30 -1.40
CA ASP A 14 -3.61 -4.12 -0.48
C ASP A 14 -4.44 -2.88 -0.85
N LEU A 15 -3.80 -1.77 -1.23
CA LEU A 15 -4.48 -0.52 -1.52
C LEU A 15 -5.41 -0.60 -2.74
N VAL A 16 -4.98 -1.19 -3.86
CA VAL A 16 -5.85 -1.30 -5.05
C VAL A 16 -7.08 -2.19 -4.81
N ARG A 17 -7.10 -2.98 -3.73
CA ARG A 17 -8.17 -3.93 -3.40
C ARG A 17 -9.17 -3.40 -2.38
N ILE A 18 -8.90 -2.26 -1.74
CA ILE A 18 -9.80 -1.64 -0.75
C ILE A 18 -10.39 -0.34 -1.29
N GLN A 19 -11.61 -0.02 -0.86
CA GLN A 19 -12.35 1.12 -1.39
C GLN A 19 -11.60 2.46 -1.22
N GLN A 20 -10.99 2.67 -0.06
CA GLN A 20 -10.29 3.91 0.29
C GLN A 20 -8.78 3.83 0.03
N GLY A 21 -8.33 2.90 -0.82
CA GLY A 21 -6.91 2.68 -1.10
C GLY A 21 -6.20 3.89 -1.68
N ARG A 22 -6.87 4.60 -2.60
CA ARG A 22 -6.40 5.89 -3.14
C ARG A 22 -6.08 6.87 -2.02
N ARG A 23 -7.00 7.01 -1.05
CA ARG A 23 -6.84 7.94 0.06
C ARG A 23 -5.66 7.58 0.96
N VAL A 24 -5.42 6.29 1.19
CA VAL A 24 -4.21 5.84 1.90
C VAL A 24 -2.96 6.21 1.11
N ALA A 25 -2.94 5.94 -0.19
CA ALA A 25 -1.79 6.27 -1.05
C ALA A 25 -1.47 7.77 -1.03
N GLU A 26 -2.49 8.63 -1.13
CA GLU A 26 -2.39 10.08 -1.03
C GLU A 26 -1.74 10.54 0.29
N ILE A 27 -2.17 9.99 1.43
CA ILE A 27 -1.65 10.39 2.74
C ILE A 27 -0.22 9.88 2.94
N VAL A 28 0.07 8.65 2.55
CA VAL A 28 1.43 8.08 2.63
C VAL A 28 2.39 8.84 1.72
N LEU A 29 1.95 9.21 0.50
CA LEU A 29 2.75 10.02 -0.41
C LEU A 29 2.95 11.44 0.12
N THR A 30 1.92 12.03 0.74
CA THR A 30 2.07 13.30 1.46
C THR A 30 3.10 13.19 2.59
N ALA A 31 3.09 12.09 3.35
CA ALA A 31 4.07 11.82 4.40
C ALA A 31 5.51 11.72 3.86
N LEU A 32 5.70 11.09 2.69
CA LEU A 32 7.00 11.01 2.01
C LEU A 32 7.55 12.38 1.59
N HIS A 33 6.66 13.33 1.29
CA HIS A 33 7.00 14.71 0.92
C HIS A 33 7.19 15.65 2.12
N LEU A 34 6.98 15.20 3.36
CA LEU A 34 7.09 16.09 4.51
C LEU A 34 8.52 16.55 4.72
N THR A 35 8.65 17.84 5.01
CA THR A 35 9.88 18.51 5.38
C THR A 35 9.87 18.85 6.88
N PRO A 36 11.01 19.23 7.48
CA PRO A 36 11.03 19.72 8.86
C PRO A 36 10.05 20.87 9.13
N GLU A 37 9.79 21.73 8.15
CA GLU A 37 8.87 22.88 8.26
C GLU A 37 7.39 22.47 8.32
N ASP A 38 7.05 21.30 7.77
CA ASP A 38 5.68 20.78 7.79
C ASP A 38 5.33 20.17 9.16
N LEU A 39 6.30 19.62 9.89
CA LEU A 39 6.05 18.86 11.12
C LEU A 39 5.28 19.64 12.19
N PRO A 40 5.61 20.92 12.52
CA PRO A 40 4.84 21.67 13.50
C PRO A 40 3.38 21.88 13.10
N LYS A 41 3.10 22.04 11.80
CA LYS A 41 1.73 22.21 11.28
C LYS A 41 0.92 20.93 11.49
N VAL A 42 1.47 19.78 11.11
CA VAL A 42 0.83 18.48 11.30
C VAL A 42 0.65 18.16 12.79
N ALA A 43 1.70 18.35 13.59
CA ALA A 43 1.67 18.13 15.03
C ALA A 43 0.63 19.01 15.75
N GLY A 44 0.40 20.23 15.26
CA GLY A 44 -0.61 21.14 15.81
C GLY A 44 -2.04 20.61 15.76
N GLY A 45 -2.33 19.66 14.87
CA GLY A 45 -3.64 18.98 14.78
C GLY A 45 -3.81 17.80 15.76
N HIS A 46 -2.76 17.41 16.50
CA HIS A 46 -2.76 16.17 17.29
C HIS A 46 -3.90 16.13 18.33
N PRO A 47 -4.68 15.02 18.42
CA PRO A 47 -5.89 14.94 19.27
C PRO A 47 -5.61 14.77 20.78
N GLY A 48 -4.38 15.05 21.21
CA GLY A 48 -3.93 14.98 22.60
C GLY A 48 -4.08 13.59 23.23
N SER A 49 -4.46 13.56 24.51
CA SER A 49 -4.60 12.34 25.31
C SER A 49 -5.64 11.36 24.78
N SER A 50 -6.61 11.84 23.99
CA SER A 50 -7.67 11.00 23.43
C SER A 50 -7.20 10.05 22.31
N ARG A 51 -6.02 10.31 21.73
CA ARG A 51 -5.46 9.52 20.61
C ARG A 51 -5.37 8.04 20.93
N ARG A 52 -4.76 7.69 22.07
CA ARG A 52 -4.49 6.29 22.44
C ARG A 52 -5.77 5.44 22.51
N MET A 53 -6.84 6.01 23.05
CA MET A 53 -8.14 5.32 23.12
C MET A 53 -8.70 5.06 21.72
N ARG A 54 -8.69 6.08 20.84
CA ARG A 54 -9.17 5.97 19.46
C ARG A 54 -8.35 4.96 18.63
N TRP A 55 -7.03 4.97 18.82
CA TRP A 55 -6.13 4.01 18.17
C TRP A 55 -6.45 2.57 18.57
N ASN A 56 -6.58 2.31 19.87
CA ASN A 56 -6.92 0.97 20.37
C ASN A 56 -8.29 0.48 19.85
N GLU A 57 -9.28 1.38 19.77
CA GLU A 57 -10.58 1.09 19.18
C GLU A 57 -10.44 0.67 17.70
N ALA A 58 -9.64 1.42 16.92
CA ALA A 58 -9.38 1.12 15.52
C ALA A 58 -8.66 -0.23 15.32
N VAL A 59 -7.61 -0.51 16.09
CA VAL A 59 -6.87 -1.77 16.05
C VAL A 59 -7.77 -2.96 16.41
N THR A 60 -8.60 -2.81 17.44
CA THR A 60 -9.55 -3.85 17.86
C THR A 60 -10.58 -4.15 16.77
N ALA A 61 -11.15 -3.10 16.16
CA ALA A 61 -12.12 -3.23 15.08
C ALA A 61 -11.51 -3.91 13.84
N ALA A 62 -10.32 -3.48 13.43
CA ALA A 62 -9.58 -4.06 12.30
C ALA A 62 -9.23 -5.54 12.53
N SER A 63 -8.83 -5.90 13.75
CA SER A 63 -8.45 -7.28 14.11
C SER A 63 -9.66 -8.21 14.17
N SER A 64 -10.82 -7.70 14.61
CA SER A 64 -12.05 -8.49 14.74
C SER A 64 -12.57 -8.99 13.38
N ARG A 65 -12.35 -8.23 12.29
CA ARG A 65 -12.66 -8.67 10.91
C ARG A 65 -11.92 -9.97 10.55
N SER A 66 -10.63 -10.04 10.89
CA SER A 66 -9.78 -11.19 10.59
C SER A 66 -10.29 -12.45 11.31
N LEU A 67 -10.64 -12.32 12.59
CA LEU A 67 -11.19 -13.41 13.40
C LEU A 67 -12.56 -13.88 12.89
N ASN A 68 -13.44 -12.95 12.48
CA ASN A 68 -14.75 -13.30 11.94
C ASN A 68 -14.66 -14.01 10.58
N ALA A 69 -13.66 -13.68 9.76
CA ALA A 69 -13.39 -14.40 8.51
C ALA A 69 -12.96 -15.86 8.78
N VAL A 70 -12.12 -16.08 9.80
CA VAL A 70 -11.73 -17.43 10.24
C VAL A 70 -12.91 -18.19 10.86
N GLY A 71 -13.73 -17.55 11.70
CA GLY A 71 -14.92 -18.18 12.27
C GLY A 71 -15.98 -18.57 11.24
N ALA A 72 -16.11 -17.80 10.15
CA ALA A 72 -16.98 -18.14 9.03
C ALA A 72 -16.49 -19.37 8.23
N LEU A 73 -15.19 -19.68 8.27
CA LEU A 73 -14.61 -20.90 7.70
C LEU A 73 -14.95 -22.14 8.53
N ASP A 74 -15.07 -22.01 9.85
CA ASP A 74 -15.34 -23.13 10.78
C ASP A 74 -16.83 -23.43 11.01
N GLY A 75 -17.72 -22.50 10.63
CA GLY A 75 -19.16 -22.63 10.76
C GLY A 75 -19.72 -23.85 10.02
N HIS A 76 -19.86 -24.97 10.73
CA HIS A 76 -20.67 -26.10 10.30
C HIS A 76 -22.14 -25.65 10.24
N PRO A 77 -22.87 -25.88 9.13
CA PRO A 77 -24.31 -25.62 9.11
C PRO A 77 -25.00 -26.55 10.10
N ARG A 78 -25.29 -26.05 11.31
CA ARG A 78 -26.25 -26.65 12.23
C ARG A 78 -27.64 -26.19 11.81
N SER A 79 -28.33 -26.97 10.96
CA SER A 79 -29.76 -27.31 11.07
C SER A 79 -30.34 -27.89 9.77
N ASP A 80 -30.76 -29.16 9.86
CA ASP A 80 -32.12 -29.68 9.68
C ASP A 80 -33.11 -29.01 8.69
N ARG A 81 -32.67 -28.62 7.49
CA ARG A 81 -33.57 -28.38 6.35
C ARG A 81 -32.96 -28.94 5.07
N THR A 82 -33.83 -29.40 4.17
CA THR A 82 -33.56 -29.73 2.75
C THR A 82 -33.06 -28.50 2.01
N ILE A 83 -31.84 -28.08 2.32
CA ILE A 83 -31.09 -27.08 1.59
C ILE A 83 -30.46 -27.82 0.42
N ASP A 84 -30.62 -27.28 -0.79
CA ASP A 84 -29.84 -27.69 -1.94
C ASP A 84 -28.35 -27.51 -1.61
N LEU A 85 -27.70 -28.64 -1.33
CA LEU A 85 -26.35 -28.69 -0.80
C LEU A 85 -25.34 -28.10 -1.79
N GLU A 86 -25.61 -28.18 -3.09
CA GLU A 86 -24.75 -27.62 -4.13
C GLU A 86 -24.89 -26.10 -4.21
N ALA A 87 -26.11 -25.56 -4.20
CA ALA A 87 -26.32 -24.11 -4.14
C ALA A 87 -25.71 -23.48 -2.88
N ALA A 88 -25.79 -24.17 -1.74
CA ALA A 88 -25.17 -23.74 -0.48
C ALA A 88 -23.64 -23.79 -0.54
N LYS A 89 -23.05 -24.83 -1.16
CA LYS A 89 -21.60 -24.92 -1.39
C LYS A 89 -21.11 -23.80 -2.30
N GLU A 90 -21.80 -23.53 -3.41
CA GLU A 90 -21.43 -22.45 -4.32
C GLU A 90 -21.49 -21.07 -3.65
N ALA A 91 -22.54 -20.82 -2.87
CA ALA A 91 -22.66 -19.58 -2.10
C ALA A 91 -21.51 -19.42 -1.11
N ARG A 92 -21.12 -20.50 -0.43
CA ARG A 92 -19.96 -20.50 0.47
C ARG A 92 -18.67 -20.23 -0.27
N VAL A 93 -18.42 -20.90 -1.40
CA VAL A 93 -17.22 -20.66 -2.23
C VAL A 93 -17.16 -19.21 -2.68
N ARG A 94 -18.28 -18.61 -3.12
CA ARG A 94 -18.33 -17.18 -3.50
C ARG A 94 -17.95 -16.26 -2.33
N VAL A 95 -18.48 -16.51 -1.13
CA VAL A 95 -18.14 -15.72 0.06
C VAL A 95 -16.66 -15.86 0.42
N LEU A 96 -16.11 -17.08 0.35
CA LEU A 96 -14.69 -17.31 0.63
C LEU A 96 -13.78 -16.65 -0.40
N LEU A 97 -14.14 -16.70 -1.68
CA LEU A 97 -13.41 -16.00 -2.73
C LEU A 97 -13.44 -14.49 -2.49
N GLN A 98 -14.59 -13.91 -2.17
CA GLN A 98 -14.69 -12.48 -1.85
C GLN A 98 -13.86 -12.10 -0.62
N GLN A 99 -13.78 -12.98 0.39
CA GLN A 99 -12.93 -12.78 1.55
C GLN A 99 -11.44 -12.84 1.18
N LEU A 100 -11.03 -13.80 0.34
CA LEU A 100 -9.64 -13.91 -0.13
C LEU A 100 -9.24 -12.72 -1.00
N GLU A 101 -10.12 -12.27 -1.90
CA GLU A 101 -9.90 -11.11 -2.76
C GLU A 101 -9.71 -9.82 -1.96
N SER A 102 -10.42 -9.68 -0.83
CA SER A 102 -10.34 -8.50 0.07
C SER A 102 -9.41 -8.69 1.27
N SER A 103 -8.78 -9.86 1.42
CA SER A 103 -7.88 -10.13 2.53
C SER A 103 -6.60 -9.32 2.36
N ARG A 104 -6.26 -8.61 3.43
CA ARG A 104 -5.08 -7.75 3.50
C ARG A 104 -3.87 -8.56 3.93
N LEU A 105 -2.72 -8.19 3.41
CA LEU A 105 -1.46 -8.81 3.79
C LEU A 105 -0.87 -8.16 5.06
N GLY A 106 -1.11 -6.86 5.26
CA GLY A 106 -0.68 -6.12 6.45
C GLY A 106 -1.80 -5.55 7.31
N ASP A 107 -1.41 -4.98 8.45
CA ASP A 107 -2.27 -4.46 9.51
C ASP A 107 -1.95 -3.00 9.84
N LEU A 108 -2.69 -2.42 10.80
CA LEU A 108 -2.49 -1.04 11.24
C LEU A 108 -1.12 -0.82 11.89
N ASP A 109 -0.58 -1.82 12.59
CA ASP A 109 0.74 -1.75 13.22
C ASP A 109 1.88 -1.77 12.18
N ALA A 110 1.69 -2.47 11.05
CA ALA A 110 2.60 -2.42 9.91
C ALA A 110 2.62 -1.03 9.27
N LEU A 111 1.46 -0.36 9.19
CA LEU A 111 1.38 1.02 8.67
C LEU A 111 2.02 2.04 9.64
N ASP A 112 1.77 1.93 10.95
CA ASP A 112 2.45 2.77 11.95
C ASP A 112 3.97 2.61 11.85
N ARG A 113 4.46 1.36 11.79
CA ARG A 113 5.90 1.08 11.63
C ARG A 113 6.47 1.66 10.33
N LEU A 114 5.79 1.49 9.19
CA LEU A 114 6.24 2.06 7.91
C LEU A 114 6.40 3.58 8.02
N VAL A 115 5.37 4.28 8.52
CA VAL A 115 5.40 5.75 8.61
C VAL A 115 6.46 6.21 9.59
N ARG A 116 6.49 5.60 10.77
CA ARG A 116 7.33 6.03 11.88
C ARG A 116 8.80 5.70 11.68
N SER A 117 9.11 4.50 11.18
CA SER A 117 10.47 3.96 11.16
C SER A 117 11.15 4.03 9.80
N GLU A 118 10.40 4.19 8.69
CA GLU A 118 11.01 4.28 7.36
C GLU A 118 10.70 5.61 6.65
N ILE A 119 9.47 6.11 6.69
CA ILE A 119 9.13 7.38 6.03
C ILE A 119 9.68 8.58 6.81
N LEU A 120 9.50 8.58 8.13
CA LEU A 120 9.97 9.62 9.06
C LEU A 120 11.23 9.17 9.82
N ASP A 121 12.01 8.26 9.23
CA ASP A 121 13.29 7.78 9.76
C ASP A 121 14.25 8.93 10.13
N TRP A 122 14.30 9.98 9.31
CA TRP A 122 15.10 11.19 9.50
C TRP A 122 14.74 12.02 10.74
N THR A 123 13.63 11.69 11.42
CA THR A 123 13.18 12.36 12.65
C THR A 123 13.65 11.66 13.93
N TRP A 124 14.37 10.54 13.80
CA TRP A 124 14.94 9.81 14.92
C TRP A 124 16.32 10.34 15.28
N HIS A 125 16.56 10.47 16.59
CA HIS A 125 17.84 10.88 17.14
C HIS A 125 18.39 9.78 18.04
N THR A 126 19.66 9.45 17.85
CA THR A 126 20.39 8.53 18.73
C THR A 126 21.09 9.35 19.80
N SER A 127 20.61 9.29 21.05
CA SER A 127 21.28 9.96 22.16
C SER A 127 22.62 9.28 22.43
N ARG A 128 23.71 9.88 21.95
CA ARG A 128 25.07 9.37 22.13
C ARG A 128 25.75 10.08 23.29
N GLN A 129 25.15 10.11 24.48
CA GLN A 129 25.81 10.74 25.64
C GLN A 129 25.23 10.30 27.01
N ALA A 130 25.79 9.21 27.54
CA ALA A 130 26.26 9.16 28.93
C ALA A 130 27.40 8.13 28.96
N ALA A 131 28.61 8.59 29.29
CA ALA A 131 29.78 7.75 29.38
C ALA A 131 29.54 6.65 30.44
N GLY A 132 29.39 5.40 30.01
CA GLY A 132 29.39 4.24 30.91
C GLY A 132 28.21 3.28 30.79
N GLU A 133 27.12 3.61 30.07
CA GLU A 133 25.95 2.72 29.98
C GLU A 133 25.67 2.27 28.54
N SER A 134 25.49 0.95 28.41
CA SER A 134 25.33 0.22 27.16
C SER A 134 24.01 0.56 26.46
N CYS A 135 24.13 0.81 25.16
CA CYS A 135 23.07 1.00 24.16
C CYS A 135 22.40 2.40 24.16
N PRO A 136 22.68 3.25 23.15
CA PRO A 136 22.01 4.53 23.03
C PRO A 136 20.52 4.32 22.72
N LEU A 137 19.64 4.89 23.55
CA LEU A 137 18.21 4.93 23.28
C LEU A 137 17.95 5.85 22.08
N ALA A 138 17.49 5.28 20.97
CA ALA A 138 16.96 6.03 19.84
C ALA A 138 15.56 6.54 20.20
N ALA A 139 15.33 7.83 20.01
CA ALA A 139 14.02 8.45 20.24
C ALA A 139 13.64 9.36 19.07
N GLN A 140 12.39 9.30 18.67
CA GLN A 140 11.82 10.25 17.72
C GLN A 140 11.63 11.61 18.40
N GLY A 141 11.94 12.71 17.70
CA GLY A 141 11.69 14.05 18.23
C GLY A 141 10.21 14.25 18.60
N PHE A 142 9.93 14.96 19.69
CA PHE A 142 8.56 15.09 20.23
C PHE A 142 7.54 15.60 19.20
N VAL A 143 7.86 16.68 18.48
CA VAL A 143 7.01 17.24 17.42
C VAL A 143 6.80 16.23 16.28
N ALA A 144 7.84 15.50 15.90
CA ALA A 144 7.75 14.47 14.87
C ALA A 144 6.88 13.29 15.32
N GLY A 145 6.95 12.90 16.59
CA GLY A 145 6.08 11.87 17.17
C GLY A 145 4.60 12.26 17.07
N LEU A 146 4.26 13.50 17.44
CA LEU A 146 2.89 14.03 17.31
C LEU A 146 2.43 14.09 15.84
N ALA A 147 3.29 14.53 14.93
CA ALA A 147 2.99 14.55 13.51
C ALA A 147 2.77 13.14 12.94
N THR A 148 3.60 12.18 13.36
CA THR A 148 3.49 10.76 12.98
C THR A 148 2.14 10.21 13.39
N ASP A 149 1.72 10.49 14.62
CA ASP A 149 0.44 10.04 15.16
C ASP A 149 -0.76 10.55 14.34
N VAL A 150 -0.72 11.81 13.91
CA VAL A 150 -1.76 12.41 13.04
C VAL A 150 -1.81 11.72 11.67
N LEU A 151 -0.66 11.44 11.06
CA LEU A 151 -0.58 10.76 9.76
C LEU A 151 -1.10 9.32 9.86
N VAL A 152 -0.66 8.59 10.88
CA VAL A 152 -1.01 7.20 11.12
C VAL A 152 -2.51 7.06 11.42
N ASP A 153 -3.09 7.96 12.21
CA ASP A 153 -4.53 7.98 12.46
C ASP A 153 -5.31 8.21 11.15
N ALA A 154 -4.88 9.15 10.31
CA ALA A 154 -5.53 9.43 9.03
C ALA A 154 -5.40 8.27 8.03
N ILE A 155 -4.24 7.60 8.00
CA ILE A 155 -4.02 6.38 7.22
C ILE A 155 -4.94 5.26 7.73
N ALA A 156 -5.02 5.03 9.04
CA ALA A 156 -5.88 4.02 9.63
C ALA A 156 -7.36 4.27 9.35
N ALA A 157 -7.79 5.54 9.39
CA ALA A 157 -9.15 5.95 9.06
C ALA A 157 -9.57 5.51 7.65
N ALA A 158 -8.67 5.69 6.67
CA ALA A 158 -8.91 5.28 5.29
C ALA A 158 -8.74 3.76 5.13
N TYR A 159 -7.64 3.20 5.61
CA TYR A 159 -7.30 1.79 5.44
C TYR A 159 -8.35 0.87 6.07
N ALA A 160 -8.85 1.18 7.26
CA ALA A 160 -9.83 0.37 7.98
C ALA A 160 -11.28 0.86 7.83
N ALA A 161 -11.57 1.84 6.94
CA ALA A 161 -12.87 2.51 6.84
C ALA A 161 -14.10 1.58 6.88
N GLU A 162 -14.03 0.43 6.19
CA GLU A 162 -15.12 -0.55 6.10
C GLU A 162 -15.48 -1.25 7.43
N VAL A 163 -14.59 -1.21 8.42
CA VAL A 163 -14.76 -1.95 9.68
C VAL A 163 -14.68 -1.06 10.92
N LEU A 164 -14.39 0.23 10.75
CA LEU A 164 -14.36 1.16 11.87
C LEU A 164 -15.80 1.45 12.34
N PRO A 165 -16.01 1.61 13.66
CA PRO A 165 -17.27 2.11 14.21
C PRO A 165 -17.67 3.48 13.64
N ASP A 166 -18.97 3.75 13.67
CA ASP A 166 -19.54 5.00 13.15
C ASP A 166 -18.86 6.24 13.74
N GLY A 167 -18.45 7.14 12.85
CA GLY A 167 -17.78 8.39 13.22
C GLY A 167 -16.32 8.23 13.67
N LEU A 168 -15.80 7.04 13.94
CA LEU A 168 -14.39 6.87 14.32
C LEU A 168 -13.45 7.23 13.17
N ALA A 169 -13.75 6.80 11.95
CA ALA A 169 -12.96 7.16 10.75
C ALA A 169 -12.84 8.69 10.61
N ARG A 170 -13.95 9.41 10.78
CA ARG A 170 -13.96 10.89 10.76
C ARG A 170 -13.05 11.46 11.85
N ARG A 171 -13.20 11.03 13.11
CA ARG A 171 -12.40 11.51 14.25
C ARG A 171 -10.89 11.24 14.10
N LEU A 172 -10.51 10.17 13.42
CA LEU A 172 -9.11 9.82 13.14
C LEU A 172 -8.55 10.68 11.99
N SER A 173 -9.35 10.96 10.95
CA SER A 173 -8.92 11.72 9.77
C SER A 173 -8.96 13.25 9.92
N GLU A 174 -9.77 13.75 10.84
CA GLU A 174 -10.01 15.19 11.06
C GLU A 174 -8.74 15.98 11.42
N PRO A 175 -7.87 15.51 12.36
CA PRO A 175 -6.57 16.13 12.63
C PRO A 175 -5.72 16.42 11.39
N PHE A 176 -5.61 15.45 10.48
CA PHE A 176 -4.83 15.58 9.25
C PHE A 176 -5.50 16.52 8.25
N THR A 177 -6.83 16.47 8.15
CA THR A 177 -7.56 17.36 7.23
C THR A 177 -7.44 18.83 7.66
N ASN A 178 -7.40 19.09 8.96
CA ASN A 178 -7.38 20.45 9.51
C ASN A 178 -5.98 21.07 9.60
N CYS A 179 -4.90 20.30 9.41
CA CYS A 179 -3.54 20.85 9.53
C CYS A 179 -3.06 21.66 8.31
N GLY A 180 -3.82 21.64 7.21
CA GLY A 180 -3.64 22.57 6.08
C GLY A 180 -2.40 22.36 5.21
N ILE A 181 -1.72 21.20 5.30
CA ILE A 181 -0.52 20.92 4.49
C ILE A 181 -0.79 20.57 3.02
N GLY A 182 -2.07 20.40 2.65
CA GLY A 182 -2.49 19.94 1.34
C GLY A 182 -2.14 18.47 1.08
N VAL A 183 -2.87 17.83 0.16
CA VAL A 183 -2.50 16.48 -0.32
C VAL A 183 -1.46 16.65 -1.43
N ARG A 184 -0.33 15.95 -1.32
CA ARG A 184 0.74 15.94 -2.33
C ARG A 184 0.70 14.60 -3.06
N VAL A 185 0.32 14.63 -4.34
CA VAL A 185 0.09 13.41 -5.15
C VAL A 185 1.10 13.21 -6.28
N ASP A 186 2.00 14.16 -6.48
CA ASP A 186 3.00 14.09 -7.52
C ASP A 186 4.09 13.05 -7.18
N PRO A 187 4.76 12.46 -8.17
CA PRO A 187 5.97 11.68 -7.92
C PRO A 187 7.03 12.52 -7.20
N LEU A 188 7.86 11.88 -6.37
CA LEU A 188 8.96 12.57 -5.69
C LEU A 188 9.97 13.14 -6.71
N GLU A 189 10.62 14.23 -6.31
CA GLU A 189 11.80 14.74 -7.03
C GLU A 189 12.84 13.61 -7.22
N GLY A 190 13.42 13.55 -8.42
CA GLY A 190 14.33 12.47 -8.81
C GLY A 190 13.64 11.22 -9.35
N THR A 191 12.32 11.22 -9.52
CA THR A 191 11.62 10.17 -10.29
C THR A 191 12.11 10.19 -11.74
N PRO A 192 12.61 9.05 -12.29
CA PRO A 192 13.05 9.01 -13.67
C PRO A 192 11.93 9.36 -14.66
N GLU A 193 12.26 10.02 -15.76
CA GLU A 193 11.30 10.42 -16.81
C GLU A 193 10.53 9.22 -17.36
N GLN A 194 11.22 8.09 -17.58
CA GLN A 194 10.58 6.86 -18.01
C GLN A 194 9.54 6.34 -17.00
N THR A 195 9.80 6.45 -15.70
CA THR A 195 8.81 6.09 -14.66
C THR A 195 7.60 7.01 -14.73
N ALA A 196 7.81 8.32 -14.89
CA ALA A 196 6.71 9.27 -15.04
C ALA A 196 5.86 8.97 -16.28
N ALA A 197 6.49 8.62 -17.41
CA ALA A 197 5.81 8.20 -18.63
C ALA A 197 4.97 6.93 -18.42
N VAL A 198 5.52 5.90 -17.77
CA VAL A 198 4.79 4.66 -17.42
C VAL A 198 3.57 4.97 -16.55
N LEU A 199 3.70 5.85 -15.55
CA LEU A 199 2.59 6.25 -14.68
C LEU A 199 1.50 7.02 -15.44
N GLY A 200 1.89 7.92 -16.35
CA GLY A 200 0.97 8.63 -17.23
C GLY A 200 0.22 7.68 -18.19
N GLN A 201 0.93 6.74 -18.80
CA GLN A 201 0.34 5.70 -19.66
C GLN A 201 -0.65 4.82 -18.87
N LEU A 202 -0.29 4.41 -17.65
CA LEU A 202 -1.16 3.63 -16.77
C LEU A 202 -2.48 4.36 -16.53
N ALA A 203 -2.42 5.62 -16.12
CA ALA A 203 -3.61 6.43 -15.86
C ALA A 203 -4.49 6.62 -17.10
N ALA A 204 -3.88 6.64 -18.29
CA ALA A 204 -4.55 6.89 -19.56
C ALA A 204 -4.99 5.60 -20.31
N LEU A 205 -4.85 4.40 -19.71
CA LEU A 205 -5.20 3.16 -20.40
C LEU A 205 -6.64 3.13 -20.87
N THR A 206 -6.84 2.77 -22.13
CA THR A 206 -8.16 2.53 -22.72
C THR A 206 -8.80 1.23 -22.23
N ALA A 207 -10.12 1.09 -22.37
CA ALA A 207 -10.81 -0.15 -22.00
C ALA A 207 -10.27 -1.38 -22.76
N GLY A 208 -9.89 -1.21 -24.03
CA GLY A 208 -9.27 -2.25 -24.84
C GLY A 208 -7.90 -2.68 -24.31
N GLN A 209 -7.02 -1.72 -23.98
CA GLN A 209 -5.72 -2.02 -23.37
C GLN A 209 -5.86 -2.69 -22.01
N ARG A 210 -6.82 -2.26 -21.18
CA ARG A 210 -7.11 -2.95 -19.90
C ARG A 210 -7.60 -4.38 -20.10
N HIS A 211 -8.44 -4.63 -21.10
CA HIS A 211 -8.86 -5.99 -21.45
C HIS A 211 -7.67 -6.85 -21.91
N ASN A 212 -6.82 -6.30 -22.76
CA ASN A 212 -5.62 -6.99 -23.24
C ASN A 212 -4.66 -7.30 -22.08
N LEU A 213 -4.42 -6.35 -21.18
CA LEU A 213 -3.55 -6.54 -20.03
C LEU A 213 -4.06 -7.67 -19.11
N ARG A 214 -5.36 -7.71 -18.81
CA ARG A 214 -5.97 -8.82 -18.05
C ARG A 214 -5.71 -10.17 -18.72
N GLY A 215 -6.00 -10.27 -20.02
CA GLY A 215 -5.78 -11.50 -20.77
C GLY A 215 -4.31 -11.92 -20.83
N THR A 216 -3.39 -10.95 -20.92
CA THR A 216 -1.94 -11.20 -20.88
C THR A 216 -1.51 -11.71 -19.51
N VAL A 217 -1.95 -11.09 -18.42
CA VAL A 217 -1.66 -11.53 -17.04
C VAL A 217 -2.16 -12.96 -16.81
N ASP A 218 -3.36 -13.29 -17.28
CA ASP A 218 -3.90 -14.65 -17.18
C ASP A 218 -3.04 -15.68 -17.93
N ARG A 219 -2.58 -15.36 -19.15
CA ARG A 219 -1.69 -16.25 -19.93
C ARG A 219 -0.33 -16.44 -19.27
N LEU A 220 0.25 -15.36 -18.75
CA LEU A 220 1.58 -15.37 -18.12
C LEU A 220 1.57 -15.96 -16.71
N ARG A 221 0.41 -16.21 -16.10
CA ARG A 221 0.30 -16.79 -14.76
C ARG A 221 1.04 -18.13 -14.61
N SER A 222 1.07 -18.93 -15.69
CA SER A 222 1.82 -20.20 -15.73
C SER A 222 3.35 -20.03 -15.68
N GLN A 223 3.85 -18.82 -15.98
CA GLN A 223 5.27 -18.46 -15.96
C GLN A 223 5.67 -17.64 -14.72
N SER A 224 4.78 -17.52 -13.73
CA SER A 224 4.95 -16.70 -12.52
C SER A 224 6.23 -16.99 -11.73
N ALA A 225 6.79 -18.21 -11.86
CA ALA A 225 8.06 -18.59 -11.23
C ALA A 225 9.24 -17.70 -11.62
N LYS A 226 9.21 -17.06 -12.80
CA LYS A 226 10.27 -16.14 -13.27
C LYS A 226 10.13 -14.72 -12.73
N TRP A 227 8.92 -14.32 -12.33
CA TRP A 227 8.65 -12.95 -11.90
C TRP A 227 9.29 -12.62 -10.55
N ALA A 228 9.24 -13.55 -9.59
CA ALA A 228 9.78 -13.30 -8.26
C ALA A 228 11.31 -13.05 -8.26
N PRO A 229 12.15 -13.82 -8.97
CA PRO A 229 13.55 -13.48 -9.16
C PRO A 229 13.77 -12.11 -9.83
N ALA A 230 13.02 -11.79 -10.89
CA ALA A 230 13.18 -10.50 -11.56
C ALA A 230 12.79 -9.30 -10.66
N MET A 231 11.73 -9.45 -9.85
CA MET A 231 11.37 -8.46 -8.84
C MET A 231 12.39 -8.35 -7.71
N HIS A 232 13.03 -9.46 -7.34
CA HIS A 232 14.11 -9.47 -6.38
C HIS A 232 15.29 -8.64 -6.89
N ASP A 233 15.70 -8.84 -8.15
CA ASP A 233 16.76 -8.05 -8.78
C ASP A 233 16.43 -6.55 -8.83
N ALA A 234 15.19 -6.20 -9.20
CA ALA A 234 14.73 -4.82 -9.19
C ALA A 234 14.76 -4.22 -7.78
N SER A 235 14.34 -4.98 -6.76
CA SER A 235 14.36 -4.54 -5.37
C SER A 235 15.79 -4.31 -4.87
N TRP A 236 16.74 -5.17 -5.27
CA TRP A 236 18.16 -4.97 -4.97
C TRP A 236 18.74 -3.75 -5.65
N ALA A 237 18.46 -3.55 -6.94
CA ALA A 237 18.90 -2.38 -7.67
C ALA A 237 18.34 -1.09 -7.03
N ILE A 238 17.07 -1.08 -6.61
CA ILE A 238 16.45 0.05 -5.90
C ILE A 238 17.16 0.31 -4.57
N HIS A 239 17.44 -0.73 -3.78
CA HIS A 239 18.10 -0.61 -2.50
C HIS A 239 19.53 -0.08 -2.63
N LEU A 240 20.34 -0.71 -3.47
CA LEU A 240 21.77 -0.39 -3.65
C LEU A 240 21.99 0.98 -4.27
N SER A 241 21.05 1.47 -5.07
CA SER A 241 21.09 2.82 -5.66
C SER A 241 20.53 3.92 -4.76
N GLY A 242 20.02 3.58 -3.57
CA GLY A 242 19.40 4.56 -2.66
C GLY A 242 18.05 5.11 -3.14
N ARG A 243 17.41 4.47 -4.12
CA ARG A 243 16.15 4.95 -4.73
C ARG A 243 14.88 4.46 -4.03
N ALA A 244 14.99 3.90 -2.82
CA ALA A 244 13.85 3.30 -2.11
C ALA A 244 12.66 4.25 -1.91
N ARG A 245 12.91 5.52 -1.52
CA ARG A 245 11.84 6.52 -1.35
C ARG A 245 11.17 6.86 -2.69
N VAL A 246 11.97 7.06 -3.75
CA VAL A 246 11.47 7.35 -5.11
C VAL A 246 10.65 6.18 -5.65
N ALA A 247 11.14 4.94 -5.50
CA ALA A 247 10.41 3.74 -5.88
C ALA A 247 9.10 3.59 -5.10
N ALA A 248 9.11 3.83 -3.79
CA ALA A 248 7.90 3.81 -2.97
C ALA A 248 6.88 4.85 -3.45
N ALA A 249 7.31 6.09 -3.69
CA ALA A 249 6.44 7.13 -4.23
C ALA A 249 5.85 6.74 -5.60
N ALA A 250 6.66 6.21 -6.51
CA ALA A 250 6.19 5.74 -7.82
C ALA A 250 5.13 4.63 -7.71
N GLN A 251 5.29 3.69 -6.76
CA GLN A 251 4.28 2.65 -6.51
C GLN A 251 2.97 3.22 -5.93
N LEU A 252 3.04 4.24 -5.07
CA LEU A 252 1.86 4.92 -4.53
C LEU A 252 1.13 5.72 -5.62
N VAL A 253 1.85 6.43 -6.48
CA VAL A 253 1.28 7.07 -7.67
C VAL A 253 0.68 6.03 -8.61
N GLY A 254 1.37 4.90 -8.80
CA GLY A 254 0.87 3.76 -9.57
C GLY A 254 -0.45 3.21 -9.03
N THR A 255 -0.63 3.16 -7.72
CA THR A 255 -1.89 2.76 -7.08
C THR A 255 -3.04 3.70 -7.45
N MET A 256 -2.78 5.02 -7.46
CA MET A 256 -3.77 6.02 -7.86
C MET A 256 -4.08 5.93 -9.36
N ALA A 257 -3.05 5.84 -10.20
CA ALA A 257 -3.17 5.69 -11.64
C ALA A 257 -3.90 4.38 -12.03
N PHE A 258 -3.72 3.30 -11.27
CA PHE A 258 -4.46 2.05 -11.43
C PHE A 258 -5.96 2.23 -11.23
N ALA A 259 -6.36 3.01 -10.21
CA ALA A 259 -7.76 3.36 -9.99
C ALA A 259 -8.29 4.31 -11.08
N ASP A 260 -7.50 5.31 -11.49
CA ASP A 260 -7.87 6.27 -12.54
C ASP A 260 -8.06 5.60 -13.92
N ALA A 261 -7.27 4.56 -14.20
CA ALA A 261 -7.47 3.70 -15.35
C ALA A 261 -8.81 2.96 -15.32
N GLY A 262 -9.48 2.85 -14.17
CA GLY A 262 -10.72 2.10 -14.00
C GLY A 262 -10.50 0.59 -13.82
N PHE A 263 -9.36 0.19 -13.25
CA PHE A 263 -9.23 -1.15 -12.68
C PHE A 263 -9.96 -1.25 -11.34
N THR A 264 -10.30 -2.48 -10.97
CA THR A 264 -11.05 -2.81 -9.76
C THR A 264 -10.19 -3.60 -8.77
N GLY A 265 -10.67 -3.74 -7.53
CA GLY A 265 -10.00 -4.61 -6.55
C GLY A 265 -9.86 -6.07 -7.04
N LYS A 266 -10.79 -6.55 -7.86
CA LYS A 266 -10.68 -7.86 -8.50
C LYS A 266 -9.47 -7.93 -9.43
N ASP A 267 -9.21 -6.89 -10.22
CA ASP A 267 -8.03 -6.86 -11.10
C ASP A 267 -6.74 -6.94 -10.29
N GLY A 268 -6.69 -6.25 -9.15
CA GLY A 268 -5.60 -6.38 -8.18
C GLY A 268 -5.41 -7.81 -7.68
N ALA A 269 -6.50 -8.43 -7.17
CA ALA A 269 -6.47 -9.79 -6.63
C ALA A 269 -6.06 -10.86 -7.65
N TYR A 270 -6.40 -10.66 -8.93
CA TYR A 270 -6.04 -11.58 -10.01
C TYR A 270 -4.66 -11.31 -10.63
N GLY A 271 -3.88 -10.38 -10.06
CA GLY A 271 -2.46 -10.20 -10.37
C GLY A 271 -2.13 -9.10 -11.36
N VAL A 272 -3.13 -8.32 -11.83
CA VAL A 272 -2.87 -7.17 -12.71
C VAL A 272 -1.98 -6.14 -11.99
N TRP A 273 -2.21 -5.93 -10.70
CA TRP A 273 -1.33 -5.07 -9.89
C TRP A 273 0.11 -5.57 -9.85
N ASN A 274 0.35 -6.87 -9.67
CA ASN A 274 1.72 -7.40 -9.60
C ASN A 274 2.47 -7.18 -10.92
N ALA A 275 1.77 -7.30 -12.05
CA ALA A 275 2.33 -6.97 -13.36
C ALA A 275 2.69 -5.47 -13.45
N VAL A 276 1.75 -4.58 -13.10
CA VAL A 276 1.95 -3.12 -13.09
C VAL A 276 3.09 -2.70 -12.16
N ALA A 277 3.11 -3.21 -10.94
CA ALA A 277 4.13 -2.92 -9.94
C ALA A 277 5.52 -3.37 -10.41
N GLY A 278 5.60 -4.47 -11.16
CA GLY A 278 6.83 -4.91 -11.80
C GLY A 278 7.33 -3.95 -12.88
N VAL A 279 6.44 -3.45 -13.74
CA VAL A 279 6.78 -2.45 -14.76
C VAL A 279 7.27 -1.16 -14.10
N ILE A 280 6.58 -0.69 -13.05
CA ILE A 280 7.00 0.48 -12.28
C ILE A 280 8.39 0.26 -11.68
N ALA A 281 8.62 -0.86 -10.98
CA ALA A 281 9.91 -1.18 -10.39
C ALA A 281 11.02 -1.21 -11.45
N ALA A 282 10.79 -1.88 -12.58
CA ALA A 282 11.74 -1.94 -13.69
C ALA A 282 12.06 -0.55 -14.26
N SER A 283 11.07 0.34 -14.40
CA SER A 283 11.30 1.70 -14.91
C SER A 283 12.14 2.58 -13.96
N VAL A 284 12.01 2.40 -12.64
CA VAL A 284 12.74 3.21 -11.64
C VAL A 284 14.24 2.90 -11.66
N VAL A 285 14.61 1.67 -12.05
CA VAL A 285 16.00 1.19 -12.10
C VAL A 285 16.35 0.65 -13.48
N ALA A 286 15.77 1.22 -14.54
CA ALA A 286 16.00 0.76 -15.91
C ALA A 286 17.48 0.81 -16.32
N ASP A 287 18.25 1.73 -15.73
CA ASP A 287 19.69 1.90 -15.93
C ASP A 287 20.56 0.87 -15.18
N LEU A 288 19.98 0.12 -14.23
CA LEU A 288 20.70 -0.82 -13.36
C LEU A 288 20.19 -2.26 -13.45
N LEU A 289 18.98 -2.47 -13.98
CA LEU A 289 18.34 -3.78 -14.01
C LEU A 289 18.91 -4.64 -15.16
N PRO A 290 19.29 -5.91 -14.91
CA PRO A 290 19.68 -6.82 -15.99
C PRO A 290 18.59 -6.94 -17.05
N GLU A 291 19.01 -7.05 -18.32
CA GLU A 291 18.08 -7.05 -19.46
C GLU A 291 17.02 -8.16 -19.37
N ASP A 292 17.40 -9.36 -18.95
CA ASP A 292 16.49 -10.49 -18.75
C ASP A 292 15.41 -10.18 -17.70
N SER A 293 15.80 -9.60 -16.56
CA SER A 293 14.87 -9.23 -15.49
C SER A 293 13.97 -8.07 -15.93
N ALA A 294 14.51 -7.09 -16.66
CA ALA A 294 13.73 -6.01 -17.25
C ALA A 294 12.71 -6.53 -18.29
N ALA A 295 13.09 -7.50 -19.12
CA ALA A 295 12.20 -8.12 -20.10
C ALA A 295 11.07 -8.90 -19.41
N ILE A 296 11.37 -9.66 -18.35
CA ILE A 296 10.36 -10.39 -17.56
C ILE A 296 9.33 -9.43 -16.95
N LEU A 297 9.80 -8.34 -16.34
CA LEU A 297 8.91 -7.38 -15.66
C LEU A 297 8.07 -6.54 -16.64
N ARG A 298 8.59 -6.25 -17.83
CA ARG A 298 7.87 -5.49 -18.88
C ARG A 298 6.99 -6.35 -19.77
N ALA A 299 7.23 -7.66 -19.86
CA ALA A 299 6.49 -8.57 -20.73
C ALA A 299 4.95 -8.40 -20.70
N PRO A 300 4.28 -8.22 -19.54
CA PRO A 300 2.83 -8.00 -19.52
C PRO A 300 2.41 -6.69 -20.22
N TRP A 301 3.22 -5.65 -20.09
CA TRP A 301 3.00 -4.32 -20.66
C TRP A 301 3.17 -4.33 -22.18
N ASP A 302 4.27 -4.95 -22.63
CA ASP A 302 4.64 -5.04 -24.04
C ASP A 302 3.64 -5.93 -24.80
N ALA A 303 3.32 -7.11 -24.25
CA ALA A 303 2.37 -8.02 -24.87
C ALA A 303 0.91 -7.52 -24.84
N ALA A 304 0.58 -6.55 -23.99
CA ALA A 304 -0.72 -5.88 -24.01
C ALA A 304 -0.80 -4.74 -25.05
N GLY A 305 0.32 -4.39 -25.70
CA GLY A 305 0.40 -3.28 -26.65
C GLY A 305 0.27 -1.91 -25.97
N ILE A 306 0.78 -1.78 -24.74
CA ILE A 306 0.74 -0.51 -24.01
C ILE A 306 2.01 0.31 -24.27
N ALA A 307 3.17 -0.35 -24.44
CA ALA A 307 4.38 0.32 -24.86
C ALA A 307 4.17 0.92 -26.26
N GLU A 308 4.20 2.26 -26.35
CA GLU A 308 4.37 2.94 -27.63
C GLU A 308 5.81 2.72 -28.11
N THR A 309 5.94 2.30 -29.37
CA THR A 309 7.17 2.32 -30.17
C THR A 309 7.85 3.67 -30.16
#